data_AF-A0A3L7YA92-F1
#
_entry.id   AF-A0A3L7YA92-F1
#
_cell.length_a   1.000
_cell.length_b   1.000
_cell.length_c   1.000
_cell.angle_alpha   90.00
_cell.angle_beta   90.00
_cell.angle_gamma   90.00
#
_symmetry.space_group_name_H-M   'P 1'
#
loop_
_entity.id
_entity.type
_entity.pdbx_description
1 polymer ?
#
loop_
_entity_poly.entity_id
_entity_poly.type
_entity_poly.pdbx_seq_one_letter_code
_entity_poly.pdbx_strand_id
1 'polypeptide(L)'
;MTKRPRVFSGARPTGRQHLGNYLGAIKNYVALQADHDCVYCIVDLHAMTTLEDLHLLRAHTAEMALDWLAAGIRPADSIMFVQSHVPQHAELHTILSMFTPLGKLTDLPHFKDKVRLQPHNVNYGLVGYPVLMTADIVLYKTNLVPVGIDQESHIEFCREVVRTFNHRTGASVLVEPQMKNTEYPKVLGTDGQRKMSKSENNQIELALTAAETVNVVRSMVTDPARVRRTDPGNPDVCNVFALHKTFSTPAGVQEVGTGCRSAAIGCVECKLKLAE
;
A
#
# COMPACT_ATOMS: atom_id res chain seq x y z
N MET A 1 -27.46 18.51 0.19
CA MET A 1 -26.15 17.97 -0.27
C MET A 1 -26.22 16.46 -0.16
N THR A 2 -26.07 15.74 -1.26
CA THR A 2 -25.95 14.27 -1.24
C THR A 2 -24.68 13.91 -0.46
N LYS A 3 -24.83 13.05 0.55
CA LYS A 3 -23.70 12.64 1.41
C LYS A 3 -22.74 11.79 0.58
N ARG A 4 -21.46 12.17 0.52
CA ARG A 4 -20.44 11.41 -0.21
C ARG A 4 -20.25 10.03 0.45
N PRO A 5 -19.99 8.96 -0.31
CA PRO A 5 -19.67 7.67 0.28
C PRO A 5 -18.40 7.77 1.14
N ARG A 6 -18.42 7.16 2.32
CA ARG A 6 -17.27 7.12 3.21
C ARG A 6 -16.32 6.00 2.85
N VAL A 7 -15.04 6.36 2.75
CA VAL A 7 -13.94 5.45 2.48
C VAL A 7 -13.06 5.32 3.71
N PHE A 8 -12.65 4.09 4.04
CA PHE A 8 -11.58 3.84 5.00
C PHE A 8 -10.46 3.06 4.34
N SER A 9 -9.22 3.53 4.50
CA SER A 9 -8.03 2.76 4.17
C SER A 9 -6.96 3.00 5.23
N GLY A 10 -6.09 2.02 5.42
CA GLY A 10 -4.98 2.14 6.34
C GLY A 10 -3.80 1.32 5.90
N ALA A 11 -2.61 1.72 6.33
CA ALA A 11 -1.40 0.97 6.07
C ALA A 11 -0.46 1.01 7.28
N ARG A 12 0.27 -0.09 7.45
CA ARG A 12 1.19 -0.29 8.59
C ARG A 12 2.42 0.60 8.40
N PRO A 13 2.86 1.33 9.45
CA PRO A 13 4.12 2.06 9.42
C PRO A 13 5.31 1.10 9.47
N THR A 14 5.86 0.77 8.30
CA THR A 14 7.07 -0.07 8.14
C THR A 14 8.29 0.74 7.68
N GLY A 15 8.27 2.05 7.93
CA GLY A 15 9.27 3.05 7.49
C GLY A 15 8.85 3.86 6.27
N ARG A 16 9.80 4.61 5.71
CA ARG A 16 9.61 5.52 4.57
C ARG A 16 8.92 4.85 3.39
N GLN A 17 8.00 5.52 2.74
CA GLN A 17 7.27 5.00 1.59
C GLN A 17 8.16 5.03 0.34
N HIS A 18 7.86 4.15 -0.61
CA HIS A 18 8.57 4.07 -1.88
C HIS A 18 7.60 4.11 -3.08
N LEU A 19 8.13 4.23 -4.30
CA LEU A 19 7.32 4.31 -5.53
C LEU A 19 6.30 3.16 -5.67
N GLY A 20 6.66 1.96 -5.20
CA GLY A 20 5.74 0.83 -5.11
C GLY A 20 4.50 1.10 -4.23
N ASN A 21 4.64 1.79 -3.08
CA ASN A 21 3.50 2.20 -2.26
C ASN A 21 2.70 3.31 -2.95
N TYR A 22 3.41 4.27 -3.55
CA TYR A 22 2.79 5.41 -4.22
C TYR A 22 1.87 4.97 -5.36
N LEU A 23 2.40 4.18 -6.29
CA LEU A 23 1.63 3.66 -7.43
C LEU A 23 0.65 2.55 -7.02
N GLY A 24 0.94 1.83 -5.94
CA GLY A 24 0.12 0.74 -5.44
C GLY A 24 -1.16 1.19 -4.73
N ALA A 25 -1.09 2.27 -3.96
CA ALA A 25 -2.20 2.69 -3.08
C ALA A 25 -2.32 4.20 -2.94
N ILE A 26 -1.22 4.92 -2.68
CA ILE A 26 -1.29 6.34 -2.28
C ILE A 26 -1.86 7.21 -3.41
N LYS A 27 -1.50 6.96 -4.67
CA LYS A 27 -2.07 7.68 -5.82
C LYS A 27 -3.61 7.55 -5.88
N ASN A 28 -4.13 6.37 -5.56
CA ASN A 28 -5.57 6.15 -5.47
C ASN A 28 -6.19 6.85 -4.26
N TYR A 29 -5.49 6.87 -3.10
CA TYR A 29 -5.93 7.66 -1.96
C TYR A 29 -6.06 9.13 -2.35
N VAL A 30 -5.05 9.69 -3.01
CA VAL A 30 -5.05 11.10 -3.44
C VAL A 30 -6.25 11.43 -4.32
N ALA A 31 -6.58 10.53 -5.26
CA ALA A 31 -7.70 10.69 -6.19
C ALA A 31 -9.07 10.63 -5.48
N LEU A 32 -9.27 9.71 -4.54
CA LEU A 32 -10.55 9.51 -3.85
C LEU A 32 -11.00 10.71 -3.01
N GLN A 33 -10.06 11.56 -2.58
CA GLN A 33 -10.38 12.78 -1.82
C GLN A 33 -11.27 13.77 -2.60
N ALA A 34 -11.32 13.68 -3.93
CA ALA A 34 -12.12 14.58 -4.75
C ALA A 34 -13.63 14.34 -4.57
N ASP A 35 -14.04 13.08 -4.42
CA ASP A 35 -15.43 12.63 -4.51
C ASP A 35 -15.90 11.74 -3.35
N HIS A 36 -15.03 11.39 -2.39
CA HIS A 36 -15.37 10.57 -1.21
C HIS A 36 -15.04 11.29 0.11
N ASP A 37 -15.73 10.87 1.18
CA ASP A 37 -15.36 11.24 2.54
C ASP A 37 -14.28 10.26 3.03
N CYS A 38 -13.01 10.64 2.92
CA CYS A 38 -11.89 9.72 3.14
C CYS A 38 -11.38 9.72 4.59
N VAL A 39 -11.12 8.51 5.10
CA VAL A 39 -10.48 8.24 6.38
C VAL A 39 -9.24 7.39 6.13
N TYR A 40 -8.07 7.98 6.37
CA TYR A 40 -6.76 7.36 6.20
C TYR A 40 -6.08 7.15 7.54
N CYS A 41 -5.79 5.89 7.87
CA CYS A 41 -5.27 5.50 9.16
C CYS A 41 -3.86 4.92 9.06
N ILE A 42 -2.92 5.50 9.80
CA ILE A 42 -1.61 4.88 10.04
C ILE A 42 -1.80 3.83 11.14
N VAL A 43 -1.82 2.55 10.74
CA VAL A 43 -2.22 1.45 11.62
C VAL A 43 -1.05 0.88 12.41
N ASP A 44 -0.62 1.64 13.41
CA ASP A 44 0.51 1.31 14.28
C ASP A 44 0.25 0.11 15.20
N LEU A 45 -0.99 -0.11 15.67
CA LEU A 45 -1.31 -1.32 16.44
C LEU A 45 -1.19 -2.59 15.59
N HIS A 46 -1.62 -2.53 14.33
CA HIS A 46 -1.41 -3.64 13.38
C HIS A 46 0.07 -3.92 13.12
N ALA A 47 0.93 -2.90 13.12
CA ALA A 47 2.36 -3.09 12.91
C ALA A 47 2.97 -3.94 14.04
N MET A 48 2.54 -3.77 15.29
CA MET A 48 3.05 -4.53 16.45
C MET A 48 2.86 -6.04 16.32
N THR A 49 1.93 -6.52 15.48
CA THR A 49 1.69 -7.97 15.29
C THR A 49 2.85 -8.70 14.61
N THR A 50 3.69 -7.98 13.85
CA THR A 50 4.78 -8.55 13.03
C THR A 50 6.09 -7.77 13.09
N LEU A 51 6.11 -6.55 13.64
CA LEU A 51 7.31 -5.73 13.70
C LEU A 51 8.30 -6.30 14.73
N GLU A 52 9.54 -6.53 14.32
CA GLU A 52 10.59 -7.10 15.18
C GLU A 52 11.11 -6.08 16.20
N ASP A 53 11.38 -4.85 15.74
CA ASP A 53 11.85 -3.75 16.61
C ASP A 53 10.77 -2.69 16.78
N LEU A 54 10.11 -2.71 17.94
CA LEU A 54 9.06 -1.73 18.30
C LEU A 54 9.61 -0.33 18.58
N HIS A 55 10.91 -0.16 18.84
CA HIS A 55 11.50 1.17 19.05
C HIS A 55 11.42 2.04 17.79
N LEU A 56 11.37 1.42 16.61
CA LEU A 56 11.24 2.10 15.33
C LEU A 56 9.79 2.55 15.03
N LEU A 57 8.78 2.02 15.72
CA LEU A 57 7.37 2.24 15.39
C LEU A 57 7.00 3.72 15.37
N ARG A 58 7.46 4.49 16.36
CA ARG A 58 7.20 5.93 16.46
C ARG A 58 7.82 6.69 15.29
N ALA A 59 9.08 6.39 14.96
CA ALA A 59 9.78 7.03 13.85
C ALA A 59 9.10 6.68 12.52
N HIS A 60 8.78 5.40 12.29
CA HIS A 60 8.08 4.94 11.10
C HIS A 60 6.69 5.57 10.93
N THR A 61 5.97 5.79 12.03
CA THR A 61 4.67 6.46 12.01
C THR A 61 4.81 7.92 11.56
N ALA A 62 5.81 8.64 12.07
CA ALA A 62 6.07 10.02 11.67
C ALA A 62 6.51 10.13 10.20
N GLU A 63 7.46 9.30 9.77
CA GLU A 63 7.92 9.26 8.36
C GLU A 63 6.77 8.97 7.40
N MET A 64 5.93 7.99 7.71
CA MET A 64 4.78 7.64 6.88
C MET A 64 3.75 8.77 6.79
N ALA A 65 3.52 9.50 7.88
CA ALA A 65 2.67 10.69 7.86
C ALA A 65 3.24 11.77 6.93
N LEU A 66 4.55 12.02 6.99
CA LEU A 66 5.21 12.98 6.11
C LEU A 66 5.12 12.56 4.64
N ASP A 67 5.38 11.28 4.34
CA ASP A 67 5.29 10.75 2.98
C ASP A 67 3.88 10.84 2.40
N TRP A 68 2.86 10.57 3.21
CA TRP A 68 1.45 10.68 2.81
C TRP A 68 1.07 12.12 2.47
N LEU A 69 1.49 13.08 3.31
CA LEU A 69 1.29 14.52 3.06
C LEU A 69 2.03 14.96 1.79
N ALA A 70 3.31 14.58 1.65
CA ALA A 70 4.13 14.91 0.49
C ALA A 70 3.55 14.33 -0.81
N ALA A 71 2.97 13.13 -0.76
CA ALA A 71 2.33 12.49 -1.90
C ALA A 71 0.98 13.10 -2.30
N GLY A 72 0.39 13.99 -1.47
CA GLY A 72 -0.81 14.74 -1.79
C GLY A 72 -2.08 14.33 -1.03
N ILE A 73 -1.96 13.60 0.08
CA ILE A 73 -3.07 13.50 1.04
C ILE A 73 -3.25 14.88 1.69
N ARG A 74 -4.47 15.39 1.63
CA ARG A 74 -4.86 16.74 2.06
C ARG A 74 -5.73 16.61 3.31
N PRO A 75 -5.20 16.99 4.50
CA PRO A 75 -5.97 16.95 5.75
C PRO A 75 -7.20 17.88 5.77
N ALA A 76 -7.26 18.85 4.86
CA ALA A 76 -8.42 19.71 4.67
C ALA A 76 -9.61 18.96 4.01
N ASP A 77 -9.33 17.91 3.23
CA ASP A 77 -10.34 17.15 2.47
C ASP A 77 -10.60 15.75 3.05
N SER A 78 -9.71 15.26 3.94
CA SER A 78 -9.76 13.91 4.48
C SER A 78 -9.29 13.84 5.92
N ILE A 79 -9.72 12.80 6.64
CA ILE A 79 -9.23 12.51 8.00
C ILE A 79 -7.96 11.67 7.87
N MET A 80 -6.84 12.16 8.41
CA MET A 80 -5.59 11.41 8.53
C MET A 80 -5.17 11.33 9.99
N PHE A 81 -4.96 10.13 10.53
CA PHE A 81 -4.65 9.92 11.94
C PHE A 81 -3.87 8.62 12.20
N VAL A 82 -3.39 8.45 13.45
CA VAL A 82 -2.70 7.25 13.93
C VAL A 82 -3.67 6.38 14.73
N GLN A 83 -3.70 5.07 14.45
CA GLN A 83 -4.68 4.14 15.03
C GLN A 83 -4.70 4.16 16.56
N SER A 84 -3.53 4.05 17.21
CA SER A 84 -3.41 4.05 18.68
C SER A 84 -3.89 5.34 19.35
N HIS A 85 -4.00 6.46 18.63
CA HIS A 85 -4.49 7.72 19.17
C HIS A 85 -6.02 7.75 19.34
N VAL A 86 -6.72 6.74 18.82
CA VAL A 86 -8.18 6.60 18.93
C VAL A 86 -8.47 5.29 19.67
N PRO A 87 -8.63 5.33 21.01
CA PRO A 87 -8.75 4.11 21.83
C PRO A 87 -9.97 3.26 21.48
N GLN A 88 -10.99 3.85 20.84
CA GLN A 88 -12.20 3.16 20.40
C GLN A 88 -11.93 2.04 19.39
N HIS A 89 -10.80 2.06 18.68
CA HIS A 89 -10.36 0.92 17.85
C HIS A 89 -10.13 -0.32 18.71
N ALA A 90 -9.42 -0.16 19.84
CA ALA A 90 -9.14 -1.24 20.77
C ALA A 90 -10.41 -1.69 21.52
N GLU A 91 -11.25 -0.75 21.97
CA GLU A 91 -12.52 -1.08 22.64
C GLU A 91 -13.46 -1.87 21.73
N LEU A 92 -13.64 -1.40 20.49
CA LEU A 92 -14.49 -2.08 19.52
C LEU A 92 -13.90 -3.43 19.10
N HIS A 93 -12.58 -3.53 18.96
CA HIS A 93 -11.90 -4.80 18.75
C HIS A 93 -12.21 -5.81 19.86
N THR A 94 -12.12 -5.40 21.13
CA THR A 94 -12.48 -6.26 22.27
C THR A 94 -13.94 -6.69 22.20
N ILE A 95 -14.87 -5.79 21.90
CA ILE A 95 -16.29 -6.14 21.74
C ILE A 95 -16.47 -7.16 20.62
N LEU A 96 -15.95 -6.89 19.41
CA LEU A 96 -16.10 -7.75 18.24
C LEU A 96 -15.45 -9.13 18.41
N SER A 97 -14.41 -9.24 19.26
CA SER A 97 -13.80 -10.52 19.59
C SER A 97 -14.77 -11.50 20.25
N MET A 98 -15.75 -11.02 21.01
CA MET A 98 -16.79 -11.86 21.65
C MET A 98 -17.80 -12.44 20.63
N PHE A 99 -17.82 -11.90 19.41
CA PHE A 99 -18.68 -12.35 18.31
C PHE A 99 -17.92 -13.18 17.27
N THR A 100 -16.62 -13.37 17.44
CA THR A 100 -15.75 -13.99 16.44
C THR A 100 -15.20 -15.33 16.92
N PRO A 101 -15.65 -16.47 16.36
CA PRO A 101 -15.09 -17.78 16.69
C PRO A 101 -13.63 -17.92 16.24
N LEU A 102 -12.78 -18.51 17.08
CA LEU A 102 -11.37 -18.72 16.78
C LEU A 102 -11.14 -19.52 15.49
N GLY A 103 -11.94 -20.57 15.25
CA GLY A 103 -11.81 -21.42 14.06
C GLY A 103 -11.85 -20.62 12.74
N LYS A 104 -12.71 -19.59 12.67
CA LYS A 104 -12.80 -18.72 11.50
C LYS A 104 -11.53 -17.93 11.26
N LEU A 105 -10.90 -17.44 12.32
CA LEU A 105 -9.64 -16.70 12.21
C LEU A 105 -8.51 -17.59 11.71
N THR A 106 -8.43 -18.82 12.21
CA THR A 106 -7.41 -19.79 11.79
C THR A 106 -7.61 -20.29 10.37
N ASP A 107 -8.83 -20.19 9.82
CA ASP A 107 -9.13 -20.61 8.46
C ASP A 107 -8.76 -19.60 7.38
N LEU A 108 -8.56 -18.33 7.74
CA LEU A 108 -8.23 -17.27 6.79
C LEU A 108 -6.90 -17.56 6.05
N PRO A 109 -6.88 -17.50 4.70
CA PRO A 109 -5.68 -17.80 3.91
C PRO A 109 -4.45 -16.97 4.32
N HIS A 110 -4.65 -15.66 4.52
CA HIS A 110 -3.56 -14.75 4.92
C HIS A 110 -2.95 -15.07 6.28
N PHE A 111 -3.75 -15.58 7.22
CA PHE A 111 -3.21 -16.00 8.51
C PHE A 111 -2.29 -17.22 8.31
N LYS A 112 -2.74 -18.21 7.53
CA LYS A 112 -1.93 -19.40 7.19
C LYS A 112 -0.63 -19.02 6.48
N ASP A 113 -0.67 -18.08 5.56
CA ASP A 113 0.54 -17.60 4.87
C ASP A 113 1.50 -16.86 5.80
N LYS A 114 1.00 -16.01 6.71
CA LYS A 114 1.85 -15.35 7.71
C LYS A 114 2.50 -16.35 8.67
N VAL A 115 1.76 -17.36 9.12
CA VAL A 115 2.30 -18.45 9.96
C VAL A 115 3.40 -19.21 9.23
N ARG A 116 3.25 -19.48 7.93
CA ARG A 116 4.29 -20.14 7.12
C ARG A 116 5.54 -19.30 6.95
N LEU A 117 5.39 -17.98 6.77
CA LEU A 117 6.50 -17.05 6.59
C LEU A 117 7.21 -16.70 7.90
N GLN A 118 6.47 -16.69 9.02
CA GLN A 118 6.97 -16.32 10.35
C GLN A 118 6.54 -17.35 11.41
N PRO A 119 6.98 -18.61 11.31
CA PRO A 119 6.52 -19.69 12.20
C PRO A 119 6.86 -19.47 13.67
N HIS A 120 7.87 -18.64 13.96
CA HIS A 120 8.31 -18.32 15.31
C HIS A 120 7.58 -17.12 15.94
N ASN A 121 6.71 -16.43 15.19
CA ASN A 121 5.98 -15.24 15.67
C ASN A 121 4.47 -15.37 15.46
N VAL A 122 3.88 -16.44 15.98
CA VAL A 122 2.42 -16.67 15.96
C VAL A 122 1.82 -16.24 17.29
N ASN A 123 1.53 -14.96 17.42
CA ASN A 123 0.98 -14.36 18.65
C ASN A 123 -0.54 -14.12 18.56
N TYR A 124 -1.18 -13.87 19.72
CA TYR A 124 -2.62 -13.62 19.80
C TYR A 124 -3.08 -12.43 18.94
N GLY A 125 -2.26 -11.37 18.88
CA GLY A 125 -2.52 -10.22 18.01
C GLY A 125 -2.52 -10.59 16.52
N LEU A 126 -1.64 -11.50 16.11
CA LEU A 126 -1.53 -11.98 14.74
C LEU A 126 -2.71 -12.88 14.32
N VAL A 127 -3.33 -13.64 15.23
CA VAL A 127 -4.58 -14.33 14.88
C VAL A 127 -5.79 -13.39 14.97
N GLY A 128 -5.75 -12.40 15.86
CA GLY A 128 -6.82 -11.43 16.10
C GLY A 128 -6.86 -10.23 15.15
N TYR A 129 -5.82 -9.96 14.36
CA TYR A 129 -5.77 -8.76 13.50
C TYR A 129 -6.95 -8.61 12.53
N PRO A 130 -7.60 -9.66 11.98
CA PRO A 130 -8.77 -9.47 11.13
C PRO A 130 -9.95 -8.86 11.89
N VAL A 131 -10.07 -9.14 13.19
CA VAL A 131 -11.07 -8.50 14.08
C VAL A 131 -10.71 -7.04 14.32
N LEU A 132 -9.42 -6.74 14.55
CA LEU A 132 -8.95 -5.36 14.69
C LEU A 132 -9.20 -4.56 13.40
N MET A 133 -8.88 -5.13 12.24
CA MET A 133 -9.17 -4.55 10.92
C MET A 133 -10.67 -4.28 10.75
N THR A 134 -11.52 -5.22 11.18
CA THR A 134 -12.97 -5.03 11.17
C THR A 134 -13.38 -3.84 12.04
N ALA A 135 -12.83 -3.73 13.26
CA ALA A 135 -13.08 -2.59 14.15
C ALA A 135 -12.69 -1.27 13.48
N ASP A 136 -11.50 -1.23 12.86
CA ASP A 136 -10.98 -0.05 12.18
C ASP A 136 -11.93 0.44 11.08
N ILE A 137 -12.45 -0.49 10.27
CA ILE A 137 -13.35 -0.19 9.15
C ILE A 137 -14.72 0.28 9.66
N VAL A 138 -15.33 -0.45 10.60
CA VAL A 138 -16.75 -0.23 10.94
C VAL A 138 -16.95 0.91 11.94
N LEU A 139 -15.92 1.29 12.70
CA LEU A 139 -15.96 2.42 13.64
C LEU A 139 -16.44 3.71 12.97
N TYR A 140 -16.06 3.92 11.70
CA TYR A 140 -16.39 5.13 10.95
C TYR A 140 -17.66 5.02 10.10
N LYS A 141 -18.40 3.90 10.16
CA LYS A 141 -19.54 3.61 9.26
C LYS A 141 -19.12 3.63 7.79
N THR A 142 -17.99 2.99 7.49
CA THR A 142 -17.38 2.94 6.16
C THR A 142 -18.31 2.29 5.14
N ASN A 143 -18.46 2.91 3.98
CA ASN A 143 -19.21 2.34 2.86
C ASN A 143 -18.30 1.55 1.92
N LEU A 144 -17.10 2.06 1.65
CA LEU A 144 -16.18 1.53 0.66
C LEU A 144 -14.77 1.34 1.24
N VAL A 145 -14.15 0.19 0.95
CA VAL A 145 -12.76 -0.10 1.35
C VAL A 145 -11.93 -0.35 0.09
N PRO A 146 -11.00 0.55 -0.28
CA PRO A 146 -10.19 0.44 -1.47
C PRO A 146 -9.02 -0.52 -1.21
N VAL A 147 -9.10 -1.71 -1.78
CA VAL A 147 -8.11 -2.77 -1.62
C VAL A 147 -7.98 -3.58 -2.91
N GLY A 148 -6.85 -4.28 -3.05
CA GLY A 148 -6.67 -5.27 -4.11
C GLY A 148 -7.47 -6.55 -3.86
N ILE A 149 -7.63 -7.35 -4.91
CA ILE A 149 -8.35 -8.63 -4.88
C ILE A 149 -7.82 -9.62 -3.84
N ASP A 150 -6.54 -9.50 -3.47
CA ASP A 150 -5.93 -10.29 -2.42
C ASP A 150 -6.60 -10.08 -1.05
N GLN A 151 -7.18 -8.91 -0.78
CA GLN A 151 -7.83 -8.60 0.50
C GLN A 151 -9.33 -8.97 0.55
N GLU A 152 -9.89 -9.57 -0.51
CA GLU A 152 -11.32 -9.90 -0.58
C GLU A 152 -11.78 -10.75 0.62
N SER A 153 -10.98 -11.73 1.03
CA SER A 153 -11.29 -12.58 2.18
C SER A 153 -11.40 -11.81 3.51
N HIS A 154 -10.64 -10.73 3.70
CA HIS A 154 -10.75 -9.89 4.89
C HIS A 154 -11.99 -9.02 4.87
N ILE A 155 -12.38 -8.52 3.69
CA ILE A 155 -13.61 -7.74 3.54
C ILE A 155 -14.83 -8.64 3.76
N GLU A 156 -14.83 -9.87 3.25
CA GLU A 156 -15.91 -10.82 3.55
C GLU A 156 -15.97 -11.15 5.04
N PHE A 157 -14.83 -11.42 5.67
CA PHE A 157 -14.77 -11.62 7.12
C PHE A 157 -15.34 -10.43 7.89
N CYS A 158 -14.97 -9.20 7.51
CA CYS A 158 -15.50 -7.97 8.09
C CYS A 158 -17.04 -7.90 7.97
N ARG A 159 -17.60 -8.18 6.78
CA ARG A 159 -19.04 -8.20 6.56
C ARG A 159 -19.73 -9.27 7.42
N GLU A 160 -19.13 -10.44 7.55
CA GLU A 160 -19.68 -11.52 8.37
C GLU A 160 -19.72 -11.17 9.86
N VAL A 161 -18.66 -10.54 10.39
CA VAL A 161 -18.63 -10.04 11.76
C VAL A 161 -19.72 -8.99 11.98
N VAL A 162 -19.90 -8.07 11.03
CA VAL A 162 -20.98 -7.06 11.06
C VAL A 162 -22.36 -7.72 11.13
N ARG A 163 -22.64 -8.67 10.24
CA ARG A 163 -23.92 -9.42 10.23
C ARG A 163 -24.16 -10.14 11.56
N THR A 164 -23.12 -10.82 12.06
CA THR A 164 -23.19 -11.57 13.33
C THR A 164 -23.47 -10.65 14.51
N PHE A 165 -22.76 -9.52 14.60
CA PHE A 165 -22.95 -8.52 15.65
C PHE A 165 -24.37 -7.95 15.61
N ASN A 166 -24.81 -7.47 14.44
CA ASN A 166 -26.13 -6.86 14.29
C ASN A 166 -27.25 -7.86 14.62
N HIS A 167 -27.13 -9.11 14.17
CA HIS A 167 -28.09 -10.16 14.46
C HIS A 167 -28.16 -10.49 15.96
N ARG A 168 -27.00 -10.74 16.61
CA ARG A 168 -26.96 -11.14 18.03
C ARG A 168 -27.37 -10.04 19.00
N THR A 169 -27.12 -8.78 18.65
CA THR A 169 -27.50 -7.62 19.47
C THR A 169 -28.92 -7.12 19.18
N GLY A 170 -29.54 -7.56 18.08
CA GLY A 170 -30.81 -7.03 17.61
C GLY A 170 -30.75 -5.57 17.13
N ALA A 171 -29.55 -5.02 16.95
CA ALA A 171 -29.32 -3.63 16.61
C ALA A 171 -28.62 -3.50 15.23
N SER A 172 -29.22 -2.77 14.29
CA SER A 172 -28.63 -2.50 12.98
C SER A 172 -27.69 -1.28 13.02
N VAL A 173 -26.67 -1.34 13.88
CA VAL A 173 -25.77 -0.19 14.10
C VAL A 173 -24.52 -0.24 13.25
N LEU A 174 -23.98 -1.41 12.92
CA LEU A 174 -22.80 -1.54 12.06
C LEU A 174 -23.19 -1.63 10.58
N VAL A 175 -22.40 -1.01 9.71
CA VAL A 175 -22.62 -0.98 8.26
C VAL A 175 -21.70 -2.00 7.59
N GLU A 176 -22.24 -2.82 6.69
CA GLU A 176 -21.44 -3.73 5.88
C GLU A 176 -20.66 -2.94 4.81
N PRO A 177 -19.31 -2.91 4.88
CA PRO A 177 -18.52 -2.23 3.87
C PRO A 177 -18.52 -3.02 2.57
N GLN A 178 -18.45 -2.31 1.44
CA GLN A 178 -18.19 -2.91 0.13
C GLN A 178 -16.73 -2.74 -0.25
N MET A 179 -16.19 -3.74 -0.94
CA MET A 179 -14.87 -3.64 -1.55
C MET A 179 -14.93 -2.68 -2.74
N LYS A 180 -13.97 -1.77 -2.83
CA LYS A 180 -13.68 -0.99 -4.04
C LYS A 180 -12.38 -1.53 -4.62
N ASN A 181 -12.49 -2.41 -5.63
CA ASN A 181 -11.32 -3.02 -6.23
C ASN A 181 -10.42 -1.93 -6.85
N THR A 182 -9.15 -1.96 -6.48
CA THR A 182 -8.12 -1.08 -7.05
C THR A 182 -7.14 -1.93 -7.85
N GLU A 183 -7.12 -1.75 -9.17
CA GLU A 183 -6.05 -2.30 -9.99
C GLU A 183 -4.80 -1.43 -9.83
N TYR A 184 -3.73 -2.03 -9.33
CA TYR A 184 -2.43 -1.39 -9.27
C TYR A 184 -1.42 -2.18 -10.11
N PRO A 185 -0.54 -1.49 -10.84
CA PRO A 185 0.53 -2.14 -11.56
C PRO A 185 1.51 -2.77 -10.55
N LYS A 186 1.99 -3.98 -10.85
CA LYS A 186 3.13 -4.56 -10.13
C LYS A 186 4.37 -3.73 -10.46
N VAL A 187 4.81 -2.91 -9.50
CA VAL A 187 6.05 -2.13 -9.61
C VAL A 187 7.23 -3.03 -9.23
N LEU A 188 8.11 -3.29 -10.19
CA LEU A 188 9.37 -3.99 -9.95
C LEU A 188 10.36 -3.08 -9.22
N GLY A 189 11.22 -3.66 -8.40
CA GLY A 189 12.30 -2.93 -7.76
C GLY A 189 13.38 -2.52 -8.75
N THR A 190 14.43 -1.84 -8.25
CA THR A 190 15.60 -1.48 -9.06
C THR A 190 16.30 -2.69 -9.68
N ASP A 191 16.14 -3.89 -9.09
CA ASP A 191 16.64 -5.16 -9.61
C ASP A 191 15.91 -5.70 -10.86
N GLY A 192 14.73 -5.16 -11.19
CA GLY A 192 13.95 -5.58 -12.35
C GLY A 192 13.37 -7.01 -12.28
N GLN A 193 13.42 -7.67 -11.12
CA GLN A 193 12.95 -9.06 -10.97
C GLN A 193 11.89 -9.18 -9.88
N ARG A 194 12.15 -8.63 -8.70
CA ARG A 194 11.26 -8.73 -7.55
C ARG A 194 10.37 -7.49 -7.47
N LYS A 195 9.25 -7.62 -6.74
CA LYS A 195 8.42 -6.47 -6.41
C LYS A 195 9.26 -5.48 -5.58
N MET A 196 9.08 -4.19 -5.85
CA MET A 196 9.73 -3.15 -5.07
C MET A 196 9.38 -3.29 -3.58
N SER A 197 10.38 -3.47 -2.73
CA SER A 197 10.21 -3.61 -1.29
C SER A 197 11.51 -3.32 -0.53
N LYS A 198 11.37 -2.90 0.73
CA LYS A 198 12.49 -2.57 1.62
C LYS A 198 13.34 -3.77 1.99
N SER A 199 12.70 -4.92 2.22
CA SER A 199 13.39 -6.17 2.60
C SER A 199 14.34 -6.65 1.51
N GLU A 200 14.06 -6.34 0.25
CA GLU A 200 14.90 -6.69 -0.90
C GLU A 200 15.93 -5.61 -1.24
N ASN A 201 15.95 -4.49 -0.50
CA ASN A 201 16.79 -3.32 -0.73
C ASN A 201 16.79 -2.85 -2.19
N ASN A 202 15.62 -2.86 -2.83
CA ASN A 202 15.42 -2.55 -4.25
C ASN A 202 14.43 -1.41 -4.48
N GLN A 203 14.22 -0.57 -3.46
CA GLN A 203 13.23 0.51 -3.45
C GLN A 203 13.79 1.85 -3.94
N ILE A 204 12.87 2.68 -4.44
CA ILE A 204 13.09 4.11 -4.67
C ILE A 204 12.17 4.85 -3.69
N GLU A 205 12.74 5.37 -2.61
CA GLU A 205 11.97 6.07 -1.56
C GLU A 205 11.42 7.41 -2.08
N LEU A 206 10.26 7.82 -1.56
CA LEU A 206 9.63 9.08 -1.99
C LEU A 206 10.42 10.31 -1.55
N ALA A 207 11.06 10.21 -0.40
CA ALA A 207 11.77 11.31 0.23
C ALA A 207 13.29 11.30 -0.04
N LEU A 208 13.72 10.68 -1.14
CA LEU A 208 15.08 10.83 -1.66
C LEU A 208 15.29 12.25 -2.20
N THR A 209 16.49 12.80 -1.99
CA THR A 209 16.93 14.01 -2.67
C THR A 209 17.13 13.74 -4.17
N ALA A 210 17.16 14.79 -4.99
CA ALA A 210 17.41 14.66 -6.42
C ALA A 210 18.72 13.88 -6.72
N ALA A 211 19.79 14.15 -5.96
CA ALA A 211 21.07 13.45 -6.12
C ALA A 211 20.97 11.96 -5.76
N GLU A 212 20.27 11.62 -4.67
CA GLU A 212 20.04 10.23 -4.27
C GLU A 212 19.16 9.49 -5.29
N THR A 213 18.10 10.13 -5.78
CA THR A 213 17.24 9.59 -6.84
C THR A 213 18.05 9.25 -8.08
N VAL A 214 18.90 10.17 -8.56
CA VAL A 214 19.80 9.91 -9.69
C VAL A 214 20.69 8.70 -9.42
N ASN A 215 21.30 8.61 -8.24
CA ASN A 215 22.18 7.48 -7.89
C ASN A 215 21.42 6.14 -7.89
N VAL A 216 20.24 6.10 -7.30
CA VAL A 216 19.42 4.87 -7.24
C VAL A 216 18.93 4.49 -8.64
N VAL A 217 18.37 5.42 -9.41
CA VAL A 217 17.88 5.18 -10.78
C VAL A 217 19.03 4.73 -11.70
N ARG A 218 20.23 5.27 -11.51
CA ARG A 218 21.41 4.86 -12.29
C ARG A 218 21.76 3.37 -12.11
N SER A 219 21.49 2.80 -10.95
CA SER A 219 21.76 1.38 -10.64
C SER A 219 20.71 0.40 -11.19
N MET A 220 19.55 0.90 -11.65
CA MET A 220 18.44 0.04 -12.09
C MET A 220 18.83 -0.92 -13.20
N VAL A 221 18.36 -2.16 -13.14
CA VAL A 221 18.51 -3.13 -14.23
C VAL A 221 17.65 -2.69 -15.41
N THR A 222 18.23 -2.73 -16.61
CA THR A 222 17.54 -2.44 -17.88
C THR A 222 17.29 -3.73 -18.66
N ASP A 223 17.11 -3.65 -19.97
CA ASP A 223 17.10 -4.82 -20.86
C ASP A 223 18.44 -5.61 -20.75
N PRO A 224 18.42 -6.86 -20.26
CA PRO A 224 19.63 -7.68 -20.14
C PRO A 224 20.26 -8.05 -21.49
N ALA A 225 19.50 -8.03 -22.58
CA ALA A 225 20.01 -8.32 -23.92
C ALA A 225 20.84 -7.16 -24.50
N ARG A 226 20.68 -5.94 -23.94
CA ARG A 226 21.40 -4.75 -24.39
C ARG A 226 22.75 -4.63 -23.68
N VAL A 227 23.79 -5.22 -24.27
CA VAL A 227 25.14 -5.27 -23.67
C VAL A 227 25.94 -3.99 -23.92
N ARG A 228 25.85 -3.40 -25.12
CA ARG A 228 26.59 -2.19 -25.52
C ARG A 228 25.64 -1.04 -25.82
N ARG A 229 26.15 0.20 -25.74
CA ARG A 229 25.39 1.41 -26.10
C ARG A 229 24.82 1.34 -27.52
N THR A 230 25.60 0.80 -28.44
CA THR A 230 25.25 0.66 -29.87
C THR A 230 24.25 -0.45 -30.15
N ASP A 231 23.99 -1.33 -29.19
CA ASP A 231 23.03 -2.41 -29.37
C ASP A 231 21.62 -1.85 -29.19
N PRO A 232 20.67 -2.18 -30.08
CA PRO A 232 19.27 -1.91 -29.88
C PRO A 232 18.76 -2.51 -28.57
N GLY A 233 17.97 -1.75 -27.81
CA GLY A 233 17.26 -2.26 -26.65
C GLY A 233 15.80 -2.55 -26.94
N ASN A 234 15.17 -3.35 -26.09
CA ASN A 234 13.74 -3.59 -26.08
C ASN A 234 13.07 -2.86 -24.89
N PRO A 235 12.38 -1.72 -25.13
CA PRO A 235 11.65 -1.00 -24.09
C PRO A 235 10.55 -1.81 -23.41
N ASP A 236 9.96 -2.80 -24.09
CA ASP A 236 8.80 -3.53 -23.56
C ASP A 236 9.15 -4.50 -22.42
N VAL A 237 10.43 -4.89 -22.32
CA VAL A 237 10.95 -5.73 -21.23
C VAL A 237 11.83 -4.95 -20.26
N CYS A 238 12.07 -3.65 -20.51
CA CYS A 238 12.95 -2.83 -19.73
C CYS A 238 12.25 -2.24 -18.50
N ASN A 239 12.78 -2.53 -17.31
CA ASN A 239 12.25 -2.02 -16.04
C ASN A 239 12.25 -0.47 -15.97
N VAL A 240 13.32 0.18 -16.42
CA VAL A 240 13.41 1.65 -16.48
C VAL A 240 12.33 2.24 -17.39
N PHE A 241 12.07 1.61 -18.54
CA PHE A 241 11.03 2.08 -19.46
C PHE A 241 9.61 1.93 -18.90
N ALA A 242 9.37 0.92 -18.06
CA ALA A 242 8.09 0.78 -17.36
C ALA A 242 7.82 1.99 -16.44
N LEU A 243 8.84 2.55 -15.80
CA LEU A 243 8.70 3.78 -14.99
C LEU A 243 8.52 5.02 -15.86
N HIS A 244 9.19 5.13 -17.03
CA HIS A 244 8.95 6.22 -17.98
C HIS A 244 7.47 6.32 -18.38
N LYS A 245 6.80 5.19 -18.64
CA LYS A 245 5.35 5.16 -18.97
C LYS A 245 4.47 5.81 -17.88
N THR A 246 4.99 5.92 -16.66
CA THR A 246 4.26 6.45 -15.51
C THR A 246 4.65 7.89 -15.16
N PHE A 247 5.94 8.22 -15.22
CA PHE A 247 6.47 9.48 -14.71
C PHE A 247 6.87 10.47 -15.79
N SER A 248 7.18 10.01 -17.00
CA SER A 248 7.58 10.90 -18.10
C SER A 248 6.38 11.39 -18.90
N THR A 249 6.55 12.51 -19.60
CA THR A 249 5.54 13.03 -20.52
C THR A 249 5.33 12.07 -21.69
N PRO A 250 4.16 12.11 -22.37
CA PRO A 250 3.92 11.29 -23.56
C PRO A 250 4.99 11.45 -24.64
N ALA A 251 5.49 12.68 -24.85
CA ALA A 251 6.58 12.95 -25.76
C ALA A 251 7.90 12.30 -25.32
N GLY A 252 8.25 12.40 -24.02
CA GLY A 252 9.44 11.76 -23.46
C GLY A 252 9.40 10.23 -23.56
N VAL A 253 8.24 9.61 -23.34
CA VAL A 253 8.06 8.16 -23.52
C VAL A 253 8.33 7.75 -24.98
N GLN A 254 7.82 8.51 -25.95
CA GLN A 254 8.04 8.24 -27.38
C GLN A 254 9.50 8.45 -27.79
N GLU A 255 10.14 9.51 -27.30
CA GLU A 255 11.55 9.81 -27.53
C GLU A 255 12.45 8.69 -26.99
N VAL A 256 12.28 8.33 -25.72
CA VAL A 256 13.06 7.26 -25.07
C VAL A 256 12.81 5.91 -25.73
N GLY A 257 11.55 5.63 -26.09
CA GLY A 257 11.16 4.39 -26.74
C GLY A 257 11.83 4.23 -28.10
N THR A 258 11.74 5.26 -28.95
CA THR A 258 12.39 5.29 -30.27
C THR A 258 13.90 5.21 -30.14
N GLY A 259 14.49 6.02 -29.26
CA GLY A 259 15.94 6.07 -29.07
C GLY A 259 16.53 4.79 -28.52
N CYS A 260 15.79 4.06 -27.66
CA CYS A 260 16.23 2.75 -27.19
C CYS A 260 16.20 1.71 -28.31
N ARG A 261 15.14 1.67 -29.13
CA ARG A 261 15.00 0.72 -30.25
C ARG A 261 15.99 0.97 -31.39
N SER A 262 16.35 2.23 -31.64
CA SER A 262 17.33 2.61 -32.67
C SER A 262 18.77 2.70 -32.16
N ALA A 263 19.01 2.45 -30.87
CA ALA A 263 20.28 2.67 -30.19
C ALA A 263 20.81 4.12 -30.24
N ALA A 264 19.95 5.12 -30.49
CA ALA A 264 20.32 6.53 -30.49
C ALA A 264 20.67 7.06 -29.08
N ILE A 265 20.05 6.53 -28.02
CA ILE A 265 20.34 6.89 -26.63
C ILE A 265 20.88 5.69 -25.84
N GLY A 266 21.85 5.91 -24.95
CA GLY A 266 22.38 4.86 -24.08
C GLY A 266 21.51 4.59 -22.84
N CYS A 267 21.67 3.43 -22.18
CA CYS A 267 20.95 3.14 -20.93
C CYS A 267 21.22 4.15 -19.81
N VAL A 268 22.44 4.71 -19.74
CA VAL A 268 22.78 5.73 -18.74
C VAL A 268 22.01 7.02 -19.00
N GLU A 269 21.93 7.46 -20.25
CA GLU A 269 21.17 8.65 -20.66
C GLU A 269 19.67 8.47 -20.44
N CYS A 270 19.11 7.31 -20.79
CA CYS A 270 17.73 6.93 -20.51
C CYS A 270 17.41 7.02 -19.01
N LYS A 271 18.27 6.45 -18.16
CA LYS A 271 18.11 6.53 -16.69
C LYS A 271 18.19 7.96 -16.15
N LEU A 272 19.07 8.80 -16.70
CA LEU A 272 19.16 10.21 -16.29
C LEU A 272 17.86 10.95 -16.64
N LYS A 273 17.34 10.77 -17.86
CA LYS A 273 16.04 11.32 -18.29
C LYS A 273 14.85 10.84 -17.45
N LEU A 274 14.95 9.68 -16.79
CA LEU A 274 13.92 9.20 -15.85
C LEU A 274 14.04 9.86 -14.47
N ALA A 275 15.28 10.14 -14.04
CA ALA A 275 15.55 10.67 -12.72
C ALA A 275 15.26 12.18 -12.61
N GLU A 276 15.31 12.90 -13.73
CA GLU A 276 14.86 14.29 -13.91
C GLU A 276 13.32 14.40 -13.90
#